data_AF-A0A376JRW0-F1
#
_entry.id   AF-A0A376JRW0-F1
#
_cell.length_a   1.000
_cell.length_b   1.000
_cell.length_c   1.000
_cell.angle_alpha   90.00
_cell.angle_beta   90.00
_cell.angle_gamma   90.00
#
_symmetry.space_group_name_H-M   'P 1'
#
loop_
_entity.id
_entity.type
_entity.pdbx_description
1 polymer ?
#
loop_
_entity_poly.entity_id
_entity_poly.type
_entity_poly.pdbx_seq_one_letter_code
_entity_poly.pdbx_strand_id
1 'polypeptide(L)'
;MKTPDKLYIVQVDVGEKTLQTVTSLVPYYSEEELMGKTVVVLCNLQKAKMRGETSECMLLCAETDDGSESVLLTPERMMPAGVRIV
;
A
#
# COMPACT_ATOMS: atom_id res chain seq x y z
N MET A 1 -16.25 18.45 -8.51
CA MET A 1 -14.93 18.38 -9.17
C MET A 1 -14.13 17.29 -8.48
N LYS A 2 -13.86 16.14 -9.13
CA LYS A 2 -12.91 15.16 -8.58
C LYS A 2 -11.52 15.77 -8.68
N THR A 3 -10.95 16.17 -7.54
CA THR A 3 -9.55 16.57 -7.43
C THR A 3 -8.69 15.44 -8.00
N PRO A 4 -7.65 15.70 -8.81
CA PRO A 4 -6.82 14.62 -9.32
C PRO A 4 -6.28 13.81 -8.14
N ASP A 5 -6.58 12.51 -8.11
CA ASP A 5 -6.17 11.62 -7.03
C ASP A 5 -4.66 11.77 -6.87
N LYS A 6 -4.20 12.32 -5.74
CA LYS A 6 -2.78 12.35 -5.44
C LYS A 6 -2.37 10.91 -5.16
N LEU A 7 -1.30 10.46 -5.81
CA LEU A 7 -0.81 9.10 -5.66
C LEU A 7 0.57 9.16 -5.03
N TYR A 8 0.83 8.25 -4.10
CA TYR A 8 2.17 7.96 -3.63
C TYR A 8 2.78 6.83 -4.46
N ILE A 9 4.08 6.94 -4.71
CA ILE A 9 4.92 5.85 -5.18
C ILE A 9 5.65 5.34 -3.94
N VAL A 10 5.34 4.12 -3.52
CA VAL A 10 5.86 3.53 -2.27
C VAL A 10 6.72 2.32 -2.63
N GLN A 11 7.87 2.22 -1.97
CA GLN A 11 8.74 1.05 -2.02
C GLN A 11 8.45 0.19 -0.78
N VAL A 12 8.06 -1.07 -1.00
CA VAL A 12 7.68 -1.99 0.08
C VAL A 12 8.67 -3.15 0.14
N ASP A 13 9.31 -3.33 1.30
CA ASP A 13 10.14 -4.49 1.59
C ASP A 13 9.25 -5.72 1.86
N VAL A 14 9.44 -6.76 1.06
CA VAL A 14 8.77 -8.07 1.22
C VAL A 14 9.77 -9.19 1.55
N GLY A 15 10.89 -8.83 2.19
CA GLY A 15 11.92 -9.75 2.68
C GLY A 15 13.02 -9.99 1.66
N GLU A 16 12.72 -10.74 0.59
CA GLU A 16 13.73 -11.11 -0.43
C GLU A 16 13.96 -10.00 -1.46
N LYS A 17 13.02 -9.07 -1.59
CA LYS A 17 13.04 -7.99 -2.58
C LYS A 17 12.19 -6.82 -2.10
N THR A 18 12.41 -5.68 -2.75
CA THR A 18 11.56 -4.51 -2.64
C THR A 18 10.65 -4.43 -3.86
N LEU A 19 9.37 -4.15 -3.65
CA LEU A 19 8.37 -3.97 -4.71
C LEU A 19 7.87 -2.54 -4.74
N GLN A 20 7.61 -2.02 -5.94
CA GLN A 20 6.96 -0.73 -6.10
C GLN A 20 5.44 -0.88 -6.08
N THR A 21 4.75 -0.03 -5.33
CA THR A 21 3.29 0.13 -5.39
C THR A 21 2.93 1.60 -5.61
N VAL A 22 1.87 1.82 -6.38
CA VAL A 22 1.26 3.14 -6.54
C VAL A 22 -0.05 3.14 -5.75
N THR A 23 -0.20 4.07 -4.81
CA THR A 23 -1.34 4.06 -3.87
C THR A 23 -2.04 5.42 -3.77
N SER A 24 -3.35 5.41 -3.57
CA SER A 24 -4.20 6.59 -3.37
C SER A 24 -4.34 6.99 -1.90
N LEU A 25 -3.44 6.54 -1.02
CA LEU A 25 -3.51 6.78 0.43
C LEU A 25 -3.13 8.21 0.86
N VAL A 26 -2.79 9.11 -0.08
CA VAL A 26 -2.41 10.51 0.20
C VAL A 26 -3.43 11.28 1.07
N PRO A 27 -4.75 11.10 0.93
CA PRO A 27 -5.72 11.79 1.79
C PRO A 27 -5.75 11.26 3.24
N TYR A 28 -5.29 10.02 3.46
CA TYR A 28 -5.47 9.29 4.73
C TYR A 28 -4.19 9.19 5.56
N TYR A 29 -3.02 9.22 4.91
CA TYR A 29 -1.73 9.12 5.58
C TYR A 29 -0.76 10.16 5.04
N SER A 30 0.02 10.73 5.95
CA SER A 30 1.22 11.49 5.61
C SER A 30 2.38 10.56 5.21
N GLU A 31 3.38 11.11 4.53
CA GLU A 31 4.60 10.36 4.18
C GLU A 31 5.29 9.81 5.42
N GLU A 32 5.41 10.62 6.48
CA GLU A 32 6.04 10.24 7.75
C GLU A 32 5.33 9.06 8.43
N GLU A 33 4.01 9.01 8.36
CA GLU A 33 3.24 7.89 8.92
C GLU A 33 3.45 6.59 8.15
N LEU A 34 3.70 6.66 6.83
CA LEU A 34 3.94 5.48 5.99
C LEU A 34 5.36 4.94 6.15
N MET A 35 6.33 5.79 6.49
CA MET A 35 7.72 5.37 6.65
C MET A 35 7.87 4.33 7.77
N GLY A 36 8.45 3.18 7.44
CA GLY A 36 8.69 2.09 8.39
C GLY A 36 7.44 1.35 8.88
N LYS A 37 6.24 1.68 8.37
CA LYS A 37 5.01 0.99 8.76
C LYS A 37 4.99 -0.44 8.24
N THR A 38 4.67 -1.41 9.11
CA THR A 38 4.39 -2.79 8.70
C THR A 38 3.02 -2.88 8.05
N VAL A 39 2.96 -3.40 6.83
CA VAL A 39 1.76 -3.45 6.00
C VAL A 39 1.54 -4.85 5.42
N VAL A 40 0.32 -5.10 4.98
CA VAL A 40 -0.03 -6.27 4.18
C VAL A 40 -0.05 -5.90 2.69
N VAL A 41 0.57 -6.74 1.85
CA VAL A 41 0.59 -6.56 0.40
C VAL A 41 0.18 -7.82 -0.36
N LEU A 42 -0.49 -7.61 -1.50
CA LEU A 42 -0.78 -8.63 -2.50
C LEU A 42 0.28 -8.58 -3.61
N CYS A 43 1.09 -9.63 -3.74
CA CYS A 43 2.31 -9.63 -4.57
C CYS A 43 2.21 -10.37 -5.92
N ASN A 44 1.07 -11.00 -6.24
CA ASN A 44 0.90 -11.84 -7.43
C ASN A 44 -0.09 -11.26 -8.46
N LEU A 45 -0.43 -9.98 -8.34
CA LEU A 45 -1.24 -9.28 -9.34
C LEU A 45 -0.43 -9.06 -10.62
N GLN A 46 -1.13 -8.99 -11.75
CA GLN A 46 -0.52 -8.48 -12.97
C GLN A 46 -0.07 -7.03 -12.75
N LYS A 47 1.13 -6.69 -13.24
CA LYS A 47 1.66 -5.34 -13.10
C LYS A 47 0.69 -4.33 -13.72
N ALA A 48 0.28 -3.35 -12.94
CA ALA A 48 -0.57 -2.26 -13.40
C ALA A 48 0.29 -1.01 -13.66
N LYS A 49 -0.09 -0.21 -14.65
CA LYS A 49 0.50 1.12 -14.85
C LYS A 49 -0.49 2.19 -14.43
N MET A 50 -0.09 3.06 -13.52
CA MET A 50 -0.88 4.20 -13.05
C MET A 50 -0.08 5.47 -13.26
N ARG A 51 -0.56 6.36 -14.15
CA ARG A 51 0.11 7.62 -14.50
C ARG A 51 1.59 7.48 -14.92
N GLY A 52 1.93 6.38 -15.61
CA GLY A 52 3.29 6.10 -16.07
C GLY A 52 4.13 5.27 -15.10
N GLU A 53 3.70 5.17 -13.84
CA GLU A 53 4.38 4.40 -12.80
C GLU A 53 3.87 2.97 -12.75
N THR A 54 4.77 2.03 -12.47
CA THR A 54 4.44 0.60 -12.36
C THR A 54 4.05 0.26 -10.92
N SER A 55 2.92 -0.41 -10.73
CA SER A 55 2.52 -1.03 -9.48
C SER A 55 2.69 -2.54 -9.62
N GLU A 56 3.58 -3.11 -8.81
CA GLU A 56 3.94 -4.53 -8.78
C GLU A 56 3.28 -5.28 -7.63
N CYS A 57 2.79 -4.55 -6.64
CA CYS A 57 1.95 -5.07 -5.57
C CYS A 57 0.82 -4.07 -5.26
N MET A 58 -0.04 -4.44 -4.32
CA MET A 58 -1.12 -3.62 -3.79
C MET A 58 -1.16 -3.71 -2.28
N LEU A 59 -1.24 -2.57 -1.60
CA LEU A 59 -1.48 -2.50 -0.15
C LEU A 59 -2.92 -2.92 0.15
N LEU A 60 -3.13 -3.76 1.17
CA LEU A 60 -4.48 -4.10 1.62
C LEU A 60 -4.94 -3.16 2.73
N CYS A 61 -6.15 -2.64 2.57
CA CYS A 61 -6.80 -1.76 3.52
C CYS A 61 -8.20 -2.29 3.88
N ALA A 62 -8.68 -1.92 5.06
CA ALA A 62 -10.10 -1.86 5.35
C ALA A 62 -10.62 -0.46 4.99
N GLU A 63 -11.71 -0.37 4.24
CA GLU A 63 -12.33 0.89 3.83
C GLU A 63 -13.77 0.93 4.34
N THR A 64 -14.24 2.10 4.77
CA THR A 64 -15.65 2.30 5.13
C THR A 64 -16.53 2.26 3.88
N ASP A 65 -17.79 1.85 4.00
CA ASP A 65 -18.71 1.73 2.86
C ASP A 65 -18.92 3.06 2.10
N ASP A 66 -18.76 4.19 2.79
CA ASP A 66 -18.86 5.54 2.23
C ASP A 66 -17.54 6.08 1.68
N GLY A 67 -16.44 5.32 1.79
CA GLY A 67 -15.10 5.69 1.33
C GLY A 67 -14.48 6.86 2.08
N SER A 68 -15.00 7.21 3.27
CA SER A 68 -14.50 8.32 4.08
C SER A 68 -13.20 8.00 4.81
N GLU A 69 -12.93 6.71 5.10
CA GLU A 69 -11.71 6.26 5.73
C GLU A 69 -11.16 4.99 5.06
N SER A 70 -9.83 4.92 4.93
CA SER A 70 -9.11 3.74 4.46
C SER A 70 -7.91 3.46 5.37
N VAL A 71 -7.92 2.31 6.03
CA VAL A 71 -6.95 1.93 7.07
C VAL A 71 -6.11 0.75 6.61
N LEU A 72 -4.79 0.89 6.64
CA LEU A 72 -3.86 -0.18 6.28
C LEU A 72 -3.98 -1.39 7.21
N LEU A 73 -4.07 -2.59 6.63
CA LEU A 73 -4.00 -3.83 7.38
C LEU A 73 -2.56 -4.11 7.81
N THR A 74 -2.41 -4.62 9.03
CA THR A 74 -1.12 -4.94 9.66
C THR A 74 -1.30 -6.12 10.60
N PRO A 75 -0.30 -7.01 10.77
CA PRO A 75 -0.37 -8.03 11.81
C PRO A 75 -0.51 -7.37 13.20
N GLU A 76 -1.28 -7.99 14.10
CA GLU A 76 -1.48 -7.51 15.48
C GLU A 76 -0.17 -7.40 16.30
N ARG A 77 0.88 -8.08 15.85
CA ARG A 77 2.20 -8.13 16.45
C ARG A 77 3.26 -7.87 15.38
N MET A 78 4.40 -7.35 15.79
CA MET A 78 5.53 -7.13 14.89
C MET A 78 5.98 -8.47 14.29
N MET A 79 6.07 -8.51 12.97
CA MET A 79 6.50 -9.68 12.20
C MET A 79 7.59 -9.27 11.22
N PRO A 80 8.56 -10.15 10.91
CA PRO A 80 9.54 -9.89 9.87
C PRO A 80 8.88 -9.59 8.51
N ALA A 81 9.52 -8.74 7.70
CA ALA A 81 9.09 -8.51 6.32
C ALA A 81 9.16 -9.81 5.51
N GLY A 82 8.18 -10.03 4.63
CA GLY A 82 8.12 -11.19 3.73
C GLY A 82 7.49 -12.47 4.30
N VAL A 83 7.10 -12.49 5.58
CA VAL A 83 6.37 -13.63 6.14
C VAL A 83 5.01 -13.77 5.44
N ARG A 84 4.67 -14.99 5.05
CA ARG A 84 3.45 -15.29 4.29
C ARG A 84 2.21 -15.16 5.16
N ILE A 85 1.19 -14.54 4.58
CA ILE A 85 -0.18 -14.55 5.11
C ILE A 85 -0.82 -15.86 4.67
N VAL A 86 -1.51 -16.52 5.61
CA VAL A 86 -2.14 -17.83 5.43
C VAL A 86 -3.62 -17.77 5.77
#